data_AF-A0A7H2BG95-F1
#
_entry.id   AF-A0A7H2BG95-F1
#
_cell.length_a   1.000
_cell.length_b   1.000
_cell.length_c   1.000
_cell.angle_alpha   90.00
_cell.angle_beta   90.00
_cell.angle_gamma   90.00
#
_symmetry.space_group_name_H-M   'P 1'
#
loop_
_entity.id
_entity.type
_entity.pdbx_description
1 polymer ?
#
loop_
_entity_poly.entity_id
_entity_poly.type
_entity_poly.pdbx_seq_one_letter_code
_entity_poly.pdbx_strand_id
1 'polypeptide(L)'
;MARLTRKQQEWYPGKKKEMRSIKVMFASTVLTLEALVAFFGTLAAFGLFFNDASWIKTLVWVLGLALVLAFLVTPALLTKTKWGYTMGWVLQVLLILVGLVVPMMLFVGVCFALAWWYAVHTGEKLDRENVQRAREQEEWERNNPVEAPAKNQ
;
A
#
# COMPACT_ATOMS: atom_id res chain seq x y z
N MET A 1 4.74 -21.24 33.46
CA MET A 1 3.45 -21.03 32.76
C MET A 1 3.66 -20.04 31.62
N ALA A 2 3.53 -20.47 30.36
CA ALA A 2 3.74 -19.60 29.20
C ALA A 2 2.56 -18.64 29.04
N ARG A 3 2.80 -17.32 29.10
CA ARG A 3 1.76 -16.32 28.84
C ARG A 3 1.45 -16.31 27.34
N LEU A 4 0.21 -16.63 26.98
CA LEU A 4 -0.27 -16.52 25.61
C LEU A 4 -0.24 -15.06 25.16
N THR A 5 0.18 -14.81 23.93
CA THR A 5 0.14 -13.46 23.34
C THR A 5 -1.33 -13.04 23.12
N ARG A 6 -1.67 -11.73 23.19
CA ARG A 6 -3.07 -11.27 23.06
C ARG A 6 -3.80 -11.82 21.82
N LYS A 7 -3.07 -11.97 20.70
CA LYS A 7 -3.61 -12.56 19.47
C LYS A 7 -3.97 -14.04 19.60
N GLN A 8 -3.28 -14.79 20.46
CA GLN A 8 -3.62 -16.18 20.79
C GLN A 8 -4.78 -16.28 21.79
N GLN A 9 -4.98 -15.27 22.65
CA GLN A 9 -6.13 -15.22 23.56
C GLN A 9 -7.45 -14.88 22.83
N GLU A 10 -7.37 -14.12 21.74
CA GLU A 10 -8.55 -13.72 20.94
C GLU A 10 -8.97 -14.75 19.87
N TRP A 11 -8.28 -15.89 19.79
CA TRP A 11 -8.60 -16.95 18.84
C TRP A 11 -9.63 -17.91 19.46
N TYR A 12 -10.81 -18.00 18.84
CA TYR A 12 -11.85 -18.98 19.14
C TYR A 12 -12.20 -19.78 17.86
N PRO A 13 -12.37 -21.12 17.94
CA PRO A 13 -12.75 -21.94 16.79
C PRO A 13 -14.09 -21.48 16.20
N GLY A 14 -14.05 -20.99 14.95
CA GLY A 14 -15.21 -20.39 14.27
C GLY A 14 -15.15 -18.87 14.09
N LYS A 15 -14.09 -18.19 14.58
CA LYS A 15 -13.88 -16.76 14.29
C LYS A 15 -13.72 -16.54 12.79
N LYS A 16 -14.67 -15.83 12.16
CA LYS A 16 -14.58 -15.44 10.74
C LYS A 16 -13.34 -14.57 10.52
N LYS A 17 -12.59 -14.85 9.46
CA LYS A 17 -11.39 -14.09 9.10
C LYS A 17 -11.80 -12.69 8.66
N GLU A 18 -11.28 -11.66 9.33
CA GLU A 18 -11.47 -10.28 8.88
C GLU A 18 -10.91 -10.11 7.46
N MET A 19 -11.76 -9.60 6.56
CA MET A 19 -11.43 -9.43 5.17
C MET A 19 -10.50 -8.22 5.01
N ARG A 20 -9.34 -8.40 4.38
CA ARG A 20 -8.39 -7.30 4.15
C ARG A 20 -8.96 -6.33 3.11
N SER A 21 -8.84 -5.03 3.37
CA SER A 21 -9.22 -3.98 2.41
C SER A 21 -8.38 -4.10 1.13
N ILE A 22 -9.07 -4.23 0.00
CA ILE A 22 -8.48 -4.27 -1.34
C ILE A 22 -7.85 -2.92 -1.67
N LYS A 23 -8.50 -1.81 -1.28
CA LYS A 23 -7.94 -0.47 -1.44
C LYS A 23 -6.54 -0.36 -0.83
N VAL A 24 -6.38 -0.85 0.40
CA VAL A 24 -5.08 -0.85 1.09
C VAL A 24 -4.08 -1.77 0.38
N MET A 25 -4.50 -2.96 -0.07
CA MET A 25 -3.62 -3.87 -0.80
C MET A 25 -3.08 -3.23 -2.08
N PHE A 26 -3.96 -2.74 -2.97
CA PHE A 26 -3.52 -2.10 -4.21
C PHE A 26 -2.66 -0.85 -3.97
N ALA A 27 -3.06 0.02 -3.05
CA ALA A 27 -2.29 1.20 -2.70
C ALA A 27 -0.90 0.84 -2.15
N SER A 28 -0.81 -0.21 -1.30
CA SER A 28 0.48 -0.68 -0.77
C SER A 28 1.39 -1.26 -1.86
N THR A 29 0.82 -1.99 -2.83
CA THR A 29 1.57 -2.54 -3.97
C THR A 29 2.12 -1.43 -4.85
N VAL A 30 1.31 -0.42 -5.18
CA VAL A 30 1.73 0.75 -5.98
C VAL A 30 2.89 1.46 -5.29
N LEU A 31 2.75 1.85 -4.01
CA LEU A 31 3.81 2.55 -3.28
C LEU A 31 5.10 1.74 -3.15
N THR A 32 5.00 0.41 -2.97
CA THR A 32 6.19 -0.46 -2.87
C THR A 32 6.93 -0.54 -4.21
N LEU A 33 6.20 -0.62 -5.33
CA LEU A 33 6.80 -0.59 -6.65
C LEU A 33 7.43 0.78 -6.95
N GLU A 34 6.78 1.88 -6.53
CA GLU A 34 7.35 3.22 -6.64
C GLU A 34 8.61 3.40 -5.82
N ALA A 35 8.75 2.75 -4.66
CA ALA A 35 10.01 2.76 -3.91
C ALA A 35 11.17 2.19 -4.75
N LEU A 36 10.92 1.10 -5.49
CA LEU A 36 11.93 0.52 -6.39
C LEU A 36 12.23 1.45 -7.57
N VAL A 37 11.19 2.04 -8.17
CA VAL A 37 11.34 3.02 -9.24
C VAL A 37 12.14 4.24 -8.78
N ALA A 38 11.83 4.79 -7.60
CA ALA A 38 12.53 5.92 -7.02
C ALA A 38 14.01 5.58 -6.73
N PHE A 39 14.29 4.35 -6.31
CA PHE A 39 15.66 3.88 -6.12
C PHE A 39 16.43 3.84 -7.45
N PHE A 40 15.84 3.27 -8.50
CA PHE A 40 16.47 3.26 -9.84
C PHE A 40 16.55 4.67 -10.44
N GLY A 41 15.55 5.52 -10.23
CA GLY A 41 15.56 6.93 -10.61
C GLY A 41 16.68 7.70 -9.93
N THR A 42 16.96 7.40 -8.67
CA THR A 42 18.10 7.97 -7.92
C THR A 42 19.43 7.54 -8.53
N LEU A 43 19.59 6.26 -8.89
CA LEU A 43 20.78 5.77 -9.58
C LEU A 43 20.96 6.43 -10.96
N ALA A 44 19.87 6.60 -11.72
CA ALA A 44 19.89 7.28 -13.01
C ALA A 44 20.28 8.75 -12.86
N ALA A 45 19.72 9.46 -11.88
CA ALA A 45 20.09 10.84 -11.56
C ALA A 45 21.56 10.95 -11.13
N PHE A 46 22.06 10.00 -10.32
CA PHE A 46 23.47 9.96 -9.95
C PHE A 46 24.39 9.77 -11.16
N GLY A 47 23.99 8.92 -12.12
CA GLY A 47 24.70 8.77 -13.39
C GLY A 47 24.73 10.05 -14.23
N LEU A 48 23.65 10.84 -14.20
CA LEU A 48 23.56 12.13 -14.89
C LEU A 48 24.51 13.18 -14.29
N PHE A 49 24.55 13.28 -12.96
CA PHE A 49 25.40 14.23 -12.23
C PHE A 49 26.78 13.65 -11.85
N PHE A 50 27.23 12.60 -12.53
CA PHE A 50 28.45 11.88 -12.15
C PHE A 50 29.73 12.72 -12.28
N ASN A 51 29.76 13.68 -13.20
CA ASN A 51 30.91 14.56 -13.40
C ASN A 51 30.84 15.85 -12.58
N ASP A 52 29.73 16.09 -11.87
CA ASP A 52 29.52 17.29 -11.09
C ASP A 52 30.22 17.23 -9.72
N ALA A 53 30.16 18.37 -9.02
CA ALA A 53 30.72 18.54 -7.69
C ALA A 53 30.18 17.49 -6.71
N SER A 54 31.02 17.10 -5.75
CA SER A 54 30.70 16.06 -4.76
C SER A 54 29.43 16.35 -3.96
N TRP A 55 29.14 17.62 -3.65
CA TRP A 55 27.95 18.02 -2.90
C TRP A 55 26.64 17.72 -3.66
N ILE A 56 26.63 17.83 -4.99
CA ILE A 56 25.45 17.51 -5.83
C ILE A 56 25.14 16.02 -5.72
N LYS A 57 26.17 15.17 -5.79
CA LYS A 57 26.03 13.72 -5.66
C LYS A 57 25.48 13.34 -4.29
N THR A 58 25.98 13.97 -3.22
CA THR A 58 25.46 13.75 -1.87
C THR A 58 23.98 14.12 -1.79
N LEU A 59 23.56 15.25 -2.38
CA LEU A 59 22.16 15.64 -2.41
C LEU A 59 21.28 14.64 -3.16
N VAL A 60 21.71 14.14 -4.32
CA VAL A 60 20.98 13.12 -5.09
C VAL A 60 20.74 11.88 -4.23
N TRP A 61 21.77 11.39 -3.53
CA TRP A 61 21.64 10.23 -2.65
C TRP A 61 20.72 10.49 -1.46
N VAL A 62 20.88 11.63 -0.79
CA VAL A 62 20.07 11.97 0.40
C VAL A 62 18.60 12.11 0.01
N LEU A 63 18.28 12.89 -1.03
CA LEU A 63 16.91 13.10 -1.48
C LEU A 63 16.30 11.83 -2.06
N GLY A 64 17.07 11.09 -2.85
CA GLY A 64 16.63 9.83 -3.44
C GLY A 64 16.31 8.76 -2.41
N LEU A 65 17.22 8.51 -1.45
CA LEU A 65 16.97 7.55 -0.38
C LEU A 65 15.86 8.00 0.56
N ALA A 66 15.76 9.29 0.87
CA ALA A 66 14.64 9.82 1.65
C ALA A 66 13.30 9.55 0.96
N LEU A 67 13.24 9.74 -0.37
CA LEU A 67 12.04 9.46 -1.16
C LEU A 67 11.69 7.96 -1.17
N VAL A 68 12.68 7.08 -1.35
CA VAL A 68 12.49 5.61 -1.28
C VAL A 68 11.92 5.21 0.09
N LEU A 69 12.51 5.73 1.17
CA LEU A 69 12.03 5.45 2.53
C LEU A 69 10.61 5.98 2.75
N ALA A 70 10.29 7.16 2.21
CA ALA A 70 8.93 7.71 2.29
C ALA A 70 7.92 6.78 1.60
N PHE A 71 8.24 6.26 0.42
CA PHE A 71 7.41 5.26 -0.28
C PHE A 71 7.25 3.96 0.51
N LEU A 72 8.30 3.47 1.20
CA LEU A 72 8.23 2.24 1.99
C LEU A 72 7.47 2.39 3.32
N VAL A 73 7.52 3.56 3.94
CA VAL A 73 6.85 3.81 5.23
C VAL A 73 5.36 4.13 5.06
N THR A 74 4.99 4.78 3.94
CA THR A 74 3.61 5.21 3.70
C THR A 74 2.56 4.08 3.74
N PRO A 75 2.81 2.86 3.22
CA PRO A 75 1.89 1.72 3.35
C PRO A 75 1.50 1.40 4.79
N ALA A 76 2.42 1.52 5.75
CA ALA A 76 2.12 1.29 7.15
C ALA A 76 1.14 2.33 7.72
N LEU A 77 1.18 3.56 7.18
CA LEU A 77 0.32 4.66 7.59
C LEU A 77 -1.07 4.60 6.95
N LEU A 78 -1.20 4.00 5.75
CA LEU A 78 -2.50 3.72 5.12
C LEU A 78 -3.42 2.89 6.01
N THR A 79 -2.84 1.97 6.79
CA THR A 79 -3.63 1.08 7.66
C THR A 79 -4.02 1.75 8.98
N LYS A 80 -3.27 2.78 9.40
CA LYS A 80 -3.39 3.38 10.74
C LYS A 80 -4.08 4.73 10.77
N THR A 81 -4.08 5.48 9.67
CA THR A 81 -4.44 6.91 9.70
C THR A 81 -5.23 7.33 8.47
N LYS A 82 -6.27 8.16 8.66
CA LYS A 82 -7.07 8.74 7.57
C LYS A 82 -6.24 9.57 6.58
N TRP A 83 -5.10 10.11 7.03
CA TRP A 83 -4.17 10.93 6.25
C TRP A 83 -3.23 10.15 5.33
N GLY A 84 -3.20 8.80 5.41
CA GLY A 84 -2.26 8.01 4.61
C GLY A 84 -2.45 8.21 3.10
N TYR A 85 -3.68 8.36 2.62
CA TYR A 85 -3.97 8.57 1.20
C TYR A 85 -3.55 9.96 0.71
N THR A 86 -3.67 11.00 1.55
CA THR A 86 -3.17 12.33 1.24
C THR A 86 -1.66 12.31 1.06
N MET A 87 -0.95 11.57 1.91
CA MET A 87 0.51 11.45 1.79
C MET A 87 0.92 10.71 0.51
N GLY A 88 0.17 9.69 0.10
CA GLY A 88 0.39 9.04 -1.19
C GLY A 88 0.24 10.02 -2.37
N TRP A 89 -0.77 10.89 -2.36
CA TRP A 89 -0.91 11.95 -3.38
C TRP A 89 0.27 12.94 -3.39
N VAL A 90 0.78 13.31 -2.21
CA VAL A 90 1.99 14.16 -2.12
C VAL A 90 3.18 13.44 -2.75
N LEU A 91 3.35 12.15 -2.48
CA LEU A 91 4.43 11.35 -3.06
C LEU A 91 4.30 11.21 -4.58
N GLN A 92 3.09 11.11 -5.13
CA GLN A 92 2.87 11.13 -6.59
C GLN A 92 3.38 12.42 -7.22
N VAL A 93 3.04 13.57 -6.63
CA VAL A 93 3.49 14.87 -7.12
C VAL A 93 5.02 14.98 -7.02
N LEU A 94 5.61 14.55 -5.90
CA LEU A 94 7.06 14.53 -5.74
C LEU A 94 7.75 13.66 -6.78
N LEU A 95 7.21 12.47 -7.08
CA LEU A 95 7.77 11.57 -8.09
C LEU A 95 7.73 12.20 -9.49
N ILE A 96 6.62 12.86 -9.85
CA ILE A 96 6.49 13.59 -11.11
C ILE A 96 7.49 14.76 -11.19
N LEU A 97 7.68 15.50 -10.10
CA LEU A 97 8.67 16.59 -10.04
C LEU A 97 10.10 16.07 -10.23
N VAL A 98 10.44 14.90 -9.65
CA VAL A 98 11.72 14.23 -9.92
C VAL A 98 11.86 13.86 -11.40
N GLY A 99 10.75 13.53 -12.07
CA GLY A 99 10.71 13.32 -13.51
C GLY A 99 11.21 14.51 -14.33
N LEU A 100 11.08 15.75 -13.85
CA LEU A 100 11.61 16.92 -14.57
C LEU A 100 13.15 16.89 -14.68
N VAL A 101 13.82 16.27 -13.72
CA VAL A 101 15.28 16.08 -13.73
C VAL A 101 15.67 14.88 -14.58
N VAL A 102 14.88 13.80 -14.53
CA VAL A 102 15.09 12.57 -15.31
C VAL A 102 13.86 12.38 -16.20
N PRO A 103 13.82 12.93 -17.44
CA PRO A 103 12.60 13.01 -18.25
C PRO A 103 11.85 11.68 -18.45
N MET A 104 12.58 10.57 -18.56
CA MET A 104 11.98 9.23 -18.64
C MET A 104 11.14 8.86 -17.40
N MET A 105 11.48 9.39 -16.22
CA MET A 105 10.72 9.22 -14.99
C MET A 105 9.41 10.01 -14.99
N LEU A 106 9.20 11.01 -15.86
CA LEU A 106 7.88 11.64 -16.01
C LEU A 106 6.85 10.64 -16.53
N PHE A 107 7.21 9.91 -17.57
CA PHE A 107 6.32 8.89 -18.14
C PHE A 107 5.98 7.83 -17.09
N VAL A 108 7.00 7.32 -16.39
CA VAL A 108 6.81 6.34 -15.31
C VAL A 108 5.97 6.92 -14.17
N GLY A 109 6.28 8.13 -13.70
CA GLY A 109 5.53 8.80 -12.63
C GLY A 109 4.07 9.04 -12.99
N VAL A 110 3.76 9.40 -14.23
CA VAL A 110 2.37 9.53 -14.70
C VAL A 110 1.66 8.18 -14.72
N CYS A 111 2.31 7.11 -15.20
CA CYS A 111 1.73 5.77 -15.17
C CYS A 111 1.43 5.31 -13.73
N PHE A 112 2.34 5.58 -12.79
CA PHE A 112 2.13 5.26 -11.38
C PHE A 112 1.06 6.14 -10.73
N ALA A 113 0.97 7.42 -11.08
CA ALA A 113 -0.11 8.30 -10.62
C ALA A 113 -1.49 7.81 -11.09
N LEU A 114 -1.59 7.33 -12.32
CA LEU A 114 -2.81 6.69 -12.84
C LEU A 114 -3.12 5.38 -12.10
N ALA A 115 -2.11 4.54 -11.85
CA ALA A 115 -2.26 3.31 -11.09
C ALA A 115 -2.69 3.59 -9.63
N TRP A 116 -2.13 4.62 -9.00
CA TRP A 116 -2.50 5.10 -7.68
C TRP A 116 -3.95 5.59 -7.66
N TRP A 117 -4.33 6.45 -8.61
CA TRP A 117 -5.69 6.93 -8.76
C TRP A 117 -6.67 5.75 -8.90
N TYR A 118 -6.35 4.78 -9.75
CA TYR A 118 -7.15 3.56 -9.93
C TYR A 118 -7.23 2.73 -8.65
N ALA A 119 -6.11 2.50 -7.96
CA ALA A 119 -6.06 1.75 -6.71
C ALA A 119 -6.97 2.37 -5.64
N VAL A 120 -6.96 3.70 -5.52
CA VAL A 120 -7.78 4.43 -4.54
C VAL A 120 -9.26 4.40 -4.91
N HIS A 121 -9.63 4.70 -6.16
CA HIS A 121 -11.03 4.83 -6.56
C HIS A 121 -11.70 3.46 -6.76
N THR A 122 -11.07 2.57 -7.51
CA THR A 122 -11.61 1.23 -7.77
C THR A 122 -11.53 0.35 -6.54
N GLY A 123 -10.45 0.46 -5.75
CA GLY A 123 -10.32 -0.29 -4.50
C GLY A 123 -11.43 0.06 -3.51
N GLU A 124 -11.83 1.33 -3.42
CA GLU A 124 -12.95 1.74 -2.56
C GLU A 124 -14.29 1.18 -3.03
N LYS A 125 -14.53 1.19 -4.36
CA LYS A 125 -15.74 0.60 -4.93
C LYS A 125 -15.82 -0.91 -4.61
N LEU A 126 -14.73 -1.63 -4.83
CA LEU A 126 -14.68 -3.08 -4.64
C LEU A 126 -14.79 -3.47 -3.16
N ASP A 127 -14.21 -2.67 -2.26
CA ASP A 127 -14.37 -2.86 -0.81
C ASP A 127 -15.84 -2.69 -0.38
N ARG A 128 -16.57 -1.72 -0.94
CA ARG A 128 -18.00 -1.52 -0.64
C ARG A 128 -18.86 -2.70 -1.11
N GLU A 129 -18.61 -3.18 -2.33
CA GLU A 129 -19.32 -4.35 -2.89
C GLU A 129 -19.05 -5.61 -2.05
N ASN A 130 -17.82 -5.82 -1.63
CA ASN A 130 -17.46 -6.96 -0.79
C ASN A 130 -18.08 -6.89 0.61
N VAL A 131 -18.20 -5.71 1.20
CA VAL A 131 -18.91 -5.52 2.47
C VAL A 131 -20.41 -5.83 2.32
N GLN A 132 -21.02 -5.46 1.19
CA GLN A 132 -22.43 -5.80 0.91
C GLN A 132 -22.61 -7.31 0.79
N ARG A 133 -21.78 -7.99 -0.02
CA ARG A 133 -21.82 -9.45 -0.17
C ARG A 133 -21.60 -10.19 1.15
N ALA A 134 -20.71 -9.68 2.01
CA ALA A 134 -20.47 -10.27 3.32
C ALA A 134 -21.72 -10.19 4.23
N ARG A 135 -22.47 -9.07 4.18
CA ARG A 135 -23.73 -8.92 4.93
C ARG A 135 -24.82 -9.85 4.41
N GLU A 136 -24.97 -9.95 3.09
CA GLU A 136 -25.93 -10.86 2.45
C GLU A 136 -25.63 -12.33 2.83
N GLN A 137 -24.35 -12.72 2.85
CA GLN A 137 -23.95 -14.05 3.29
C GLN A 137 -24.27 -14.30 4.77
N GLU A 138 -24.08 -13.31 5.64
CA GLU A 138 -24.44 -13.40 7.06
C GLU A 138 -25.96 -13.50 7.28
N GLU A 139 -26.76 -12.81 6.46
CA GLU A 139 -28.22 -12.92 6.48
C GLU A 139 -28.68 -14.29 5.99
N TRP A 140 -28.08 -14.80 4.91
CA TRP A 140 -28.39 -16.14 4.40
C TRP A 140 -28.02 -17.23 5.40
N GLU A 141 -26.86 -17.16 6.05
CA GLU A 141 -26.43 -18.11 7.10
C GLU A 141 -27.35 -18.05 8.34
N ARG A 142 -27.86 -16.87 8.69
CA ARG A 142 -28.83 -16.71 9.78
C ARG A 142 -30.17 -17.36 9.45
N ASN A 143 -30.59 -17.27 8.20
CA ASN A 143 -31.83 -17.87 7.70
C ASN A 143 -31.69 -19.36 7.38
N ASN A 144 -30.46 -19.85 7.14
CA ASN A 144 -30.13 -21.23 6.82
C ASN A 144 -29.04 -21.75 7.76
N PRO A 145 -29.33 -21.94 9.06
CA PRO A 145 -28.35 -22.44 10.01
C PRO A 145 -27.91 -23.83 9.57
N VAL A 146 -26.63 -23.96 9.19
CA VAL A 146 -26.03 -25.26 8.90
C VAL A 146 -25.98 -26.04 10.20
N GLU A 147 -26.67 -27.18 10.28
CA GLU A 147 -26.59 -28.07 11.44
C GLU A 147 -25.11 -28.38 11.71
N ALA A 148 -24.64 -28.02 12.92
CA ALA A 148 -23.27 -28.30 13.31
C ALA A 148 -23.04 -29.82 13.20
N PRO A 149 -21.92 -30.29 12.61
CA PRO A 149 -21.67 -31.71 12.50
C PRO A 149 -21.77 -32.33 13.90
N ALA A 150 -22.63 -33.35 14.01
CA ALA A 150 -22.89 -34.03 15.27
C ALA A 150 -21.55 -34.38 15.92
N LYS A 151 -21.33 -33.89 17.14
CA LYS A 151 -20.18 -34.30 17.94
C LYS A 151 -20.30 -35.81 18.14
N ASN A 152 -19.55 -36.58 17.37
CA ASN A 152 -19.44 -38.02 17.57
C ASN A 152 -18.97 -38.25 19.01
N GLN A 153 -19.81 -38.97 19.76
CA GLN A 153 -19.56 -39.44 21.12
C GLN A 153 -18.38 -40.40 21.15
#